data_AF-A0A7V8NQY9-F1
#
_entry.id   AF-A0A7V8NQY9-F1
#
_cell.length_a   1.000
_cell.length_b   1.000
_cell.length_c   1.000
_cell.angle_alpha   90.00
_cell.angle_beta   90.00
_cell.angle_gamma   90.00
#
_symmetry.space_group_name_H-M   'P 1'
#
loop_
_entity.id
_entity.type
_entity.pdbx_description
1 polymer ?
#
loop_
_entity_poly.entity_id
_entity_poly.type
_entity_poly.pdbx_seq_one_letter_code
_entity_poly.pdbx_strand_id
1 'polypeptide(L)'
;MRTPKRLYPEERIIDHPERLTCPHCGDLLVMWNYLAWDKTVQTLDRVLSLAARPGHCPQATCPGSRMRLLSAQAQQMAPAGSTYG
;
A
#
# COMPACT_ATOMS: atom_id res chain seq x y z
N MET A 1 -32.20 -9.33 4.76
CA MET A 1 -30.80 -8.94 4.46
C MET A 1 -30.21 -8.26 5.69
N ARG A 2 -28.99 -8.63 6.09
CA ARG A 2 -28.30 -8.00 7.22
C ARG A 2 -27.64 -6.71 6.74
N THR A 3 -27.96 -5.57 7.34
CA THR A 3 -27.32 -4.30 6.99
C THR A 3 -25.82 -4.40 7.29
N PRO A 4 -24.93 -4.08 6.33
CA PRO A 4 -23.50 -4.10 6.57
C PRO A 4 -23.14 -3.13 7.69
N LYS A 5 -22.32 -3.59 8.64
CA LYS A 5 -21.81 -2.71 9.71
C LYS A 5 -20.94 -1.64 9.05
N ARG A 6 -21.28 -0.36 9.25
CA ARG A 6 -20.40 0.74 8.86
C ARG A 6 -19.23 0.81 9.82
N LEU A 7 -18.02 0.76 9.28
CA LEU A 7 -16.78 0.96 10.00
C LEU A 7 -16.35 2.40 9.78
N TYR A 8 -16.08 3.12 10.87
CA TYR A 8 -15.62 4.50 10.84
C TYR A 8 -14.13 4.50 11.15
N PRO A 9 -13.24 4.73 10.16
CA PRO A 9 -11.81 4.75 10.41
C PRO A 9 -11.44 5.94 11.29
N GLU A 10 -10.64 5.66 12.31
CA GLU A 10 -10.14 6.65 13.27
C GLU A 10 -8.94 7.41 12.69
N GLU A 11 -8.15 6.73 11.86
CA GLU A 11 -6.91 7.25 11.29
C GLU A 11 -6.75 6.79 9.84
N ARG A 12 -6.09 7.61 9.01
CA ARG A 12 -5.66 7.24 7.66
C ARG A 12 -4.14 7.13 7.58
N ILE A 13 -3.66 5.97 7.14
CA ILE A 13 -2.23 5.69 6.96
C ILE A 13 -1.97 5.46 5.47
N ILE A 14 -0.97 6.15 4.92
CA ILE A 14 -0.51 5.98 3.55
C ILE A 14 0.95 5.51 3.60
N ASP A 15 1.14 4.22 3.42
CA ASP A 15 2.45 3.59 3.48
C ASP A 15 3.21 3.76 2.16
N HIS A 16 4.52 3.92 2.28
CA HIS A 16 5.45 3.99 1.16
C HIS A 16 6.35 2.74 1.16
N PRO A 17 6.97 2.38 0.02
CA PRO A 17 7.85 1.23 -0.03
C PRO A 17 9.03 1.43 0.91
N GLU A 18 9.37 0.42 1.70
CA GLU A 18 10.47 0.50 2.68
C GLU A 18 11.83 0.67 1.98
N ARG A 19 11.92 0.18 0.74
CA ARG A 19 13.03 0.47 -0.17
C ARG A 19 12.78 1.77 -0.91
N LEU A 20 13.73 2.69 -0.79
CA LEU A 20 13.76 3.93 -1.58
C LEU A 20 14.51 3.77 -2.91
N THR A 21 15.20 2.66 -3.12
CA THR A 21 16.02 2.41 -4.31
C THR A 21 15.54 1.18 -5.09
N CYS A 22 15.74 1.22 -6.39
CA CYS A 22 15.40 0.12 -7.29
C CYS A 22 16.30 -1.09 -7.02
N PRO A 23 15.75 -2.30 -6.83
CA PRO A 23 16.55 -3.50 -6.59
C PRO A 23 17.39 -3.94 -7.80
N HIS A 24 17.10 -3.42 -9.00
CA HIS A 24 17.80 -3.79 -10.23
C HIS A 24 18.92 -2.84 -10.64
N CYS A 25 18.72 -1.53 -10.50
CA CYS A 25 19.67 -0.52 -10.97
C CYS A 25 20.21 0.40 -9.87
N GLY A 26 19.66 0.33 -8.66
CA GLY A 26 20.07 1.18 -7.53
C GLY A 26 19.52 2.61 -7.55
N ASP A 27 18.92 3.06 -8.65
CA ASP A 27 18.32 4.41 -8.75
C ASP A 27 17.21 4.64 -7.73
N LEU A 28 17.05 5.90 -7.32
CA LEU A 28 15.96 6.34 -6.44
C LEU A 28 14.60 6.06 -7.11
N LEU A 29 13.70 5.48 -6.33
CA LEU A 29 12.34 5.22 -6.77
C LEU A 29 11.55 6.52 -6.85
N VAL A 30 10.70 6.59 -7.86
CA VAL A 30 9.68 7.62 -7.99
C VAL A 30 8.35 7.00 -7.59
N MET A 31 7.57 7.75 -6.82
CA MET A 31 6.25 7.30 -6.39
C MET A 31 5.24 7.44 -7.53
N TRP A 32 4.35 6.47 -7.63
CA TRP A 32 3.20 6.59 -8.52
C TRP A 32 2.20 7.61 -7.97
N ASN A 33 1.43 8.23 -8.88
CA ASN A 33 0.39 9.19 -8.55
C ASN A 33 -0.94 8.55 -8.12
N TYR A 34 -0.98 7.24 -7.86
CA TYR A 34 -2.17 6.54 -7.39
C TYR A 34 -1.90 5.81 -6.07
N LEU A 35 -2.97 5.46 -5.37
CA LEU A 35 -2.94 4.64 -4.16
C LEU A 35 -3.40 3.22 -4.47
N ALA A 36 -2.65 2.24 -3.99
CA ALA A 36 -3.01 0.83 -3.99
C ALA A 36 -3.65 0.46 -2.65
N TRP A 37 -4.56 -0.51 -2.68
CA TRP A 37 -5.21 -1.10 -1.50
C TRP A 37 -5.87 -0.10 -0.55
N ASP A 38 -6.44 0.98 -1.09
CA ASP A 38 -7.21 1.94 -0.30
C ASP A 38 -8.46 1.25 0.28
N LYS A 39 -8.43 0.91 1.57
CA LYS A 39 -9.52 0.23 2.25
C LYS A 39 -9.56 0.52 3.74
N THR A 40 -10.73 0.26 4.32
CA THR A 40 -10.92 0.24 5.76
C THR A 40 -10.54 -1.14 6.32
N VAL A 41 -9.62 -1.16 7.26
CA VAL A 41 -9.17 -2.35 7.98
C VAL A 41 -9.59 -2.25 9.44
N GLN A 42 -10.22 -3.29 9.95
CA GLN A 42 -10.50 -3.44 11.37
C GLN A 42 -9.39 -4.29 12.00
N THR A 43 -8.67 -3.69 12.94
CA THR A 43 -7.72 -4.38 13.83
C THR A 43 -8.41 -4.73 15.16
N LEU A 44 -7.69 -5.36 16.10
CA LEU A 44 -8.22 -5.65 17.44
C LEU A 44 -8.57 -4.37 18.21
N ASP A 45 -7.77 -3.33 18.07
CA ASP A 45 -7.90 -2.12 18.89
C ASP A 45 -8.64 -0.98 18.19
N ARG A 46 -8.56 -0.94 16.86
CA ARG A 46 -8.97 0.24 16.08
C ARG A 46 -9.40 -0.08 14.65
N VAL A 47 -10.14 0.86 14.07
CA VAL A 47 -10.50 0.86 12.64
C VAL A 47 -9.60 1.87 11.91
N LEU A 48 -8.91 1.41 10.87
CA LEU A 48 -7.95 2.20 10.10
C LEU A 48 -8.37 2.32 8.64
N SER A 49 -8.07 3.44 8.00
CA SER A 49 -8.06 3.57 6.54
C SER A 49 -6.63 3.41 6.06
N LEU A 50 -6.32 2.27 5.44
CA LEU A 50 -4.97 1.95 4.96
C LEU A 50 -4.92 2.10 3.45
N ALA A 51 -3.83 2.66 2.96
CA ALA A 51 -3.47 2.69 1.56
C ALA A 51 -1.95 2.60 1.40
N ALA A 52 -1.47 2.11 0.26
CA ALA A 52 -0.06 2.10 -0.08
C ALA A 52 0.18 2.94 -1.33
N ARG A 53 1.19 3.82 -1.31
CA ARG A 53 1.66 4.50 -2.52
C ARG A 53 2.80 3.70 -3.14
N PRO A 54 2.62 3.09 -4.32
CA PRO A 54 3.66 2.26 -4.91
C PRO A 54 4.82 3.11 -5.46
N GLY A 55 6.02 2.55 -5.42
CA GLY A 55 7.20 3.08 -6.09
C GLY A 55 7.51 2.34 -7.40
N HIS A 56 8.17 3.03 -8.33
CA HIS A 56 8.78 2.43 -9.52
C HIS A 56 10.11 3.09 -9.84
N CYS A 57 10.91 2.39 -10.64
CA CYS A 57 12.13 2.96 -11.18
C CYS A 57 11.79 3.96 -12.31
N PRO A 58 12.40 5.16 -12.34
CA PRO A 58 12.20 6.12 -13.43
C PRO A 58 12.85 5.68 -14.75
N GLN A 59 13.82 4.75 -14.72
CA GLN A 59 14.51 4.28 -15.92
C GLN A 59 13.64 3.33 -16.75
N ALA A 60 13.15 3.79 -17.90
CA ALA A 60 12.27 2.99 -18.77
C ALA A 60 12.88 1.67 -19.28
N THR A 61 14.21 1.59 -19.34
CA THR A 61 14.95 0.37 -19.76
C THR A 61 15.16 -0.62 -18.61
N CYS A 62 14.96 -0.19 -17.37
CA CYS A 62 15.13 -1.05 -16.20
C CYS A 62 13.91 -1.97 -16.03
N PRO A 63 14.09 -3.26 -15.71
CA PRO A 63 12.98 -4.16 -15.35
C PRO A 63 12.11 -3.59 -14.22
N GLY A 64 12.73 -2.85 -13.30
CA GLY A 64 12.07 -2.18 -12.18
C GLY A 64 11.12 -1.04 -12.56
N SER A 65 11.09 -0.57 -13.81
CA SER A 65 10.14 0.46 -14.27
C SER A 65 8.70 -0.04 -14.33
N ARG A 66 8.53 -1.33 -14.68
CA ARG A 66 7.21 -1.98 -14.78
C ARG A 66 6.74 -2.56 -13.45
N MET A 67 7.63 -2.61 -12.45
CA MET A 67 7.32 -3.11 -11.13
C MET A 67 6.54 -2.08 -10.31
N ARG A 68 5.68 -2.60 -9.43
CA ARG A 68 5.01 -1.82 -8.38
C ARG A 68 5.59 -2.26 -7.06
N LEU A 69 6.61 -1.55 -6.60
CA LEU A 69 7.16 -1.81 -5.27
C LEU A 69 6.19 -1.24 -4.26
N LEU A 70 5.66 -2.10 -3.41
CA LEU A 70 4.64 -1.78 -2.43
C LEU A 70 5.24 -1.92 -1.03
N SER A 71 4.65 -1.23 -0.06
CA SER A 71 5.03 -1.42 1.34
C SER A 71 4.71 -2.84 1.79
N ALA A 72 5.72 -3.54 2.31
CA ALA A 72 5.55 -4.81 2.98
C ALA A 72 4.68 -4.67 4.24
N GLN A 73 4.83 -3.58 4.99
CA GLN A 73 3.98 -3.28 6.15
C GLN A 73 2.50 -3.16 5.75
N ALA A 74 2.20 -2.40 4.69
CA ALA A 74 0.84 -2.29 4.18
C ALA A 74 0.27 -3.64 3.73
N GLN A 75 1.08 -4.50 3.12
CA GLN A 75 0.66 -5.84 2.71
C GLN A 75 0.29 -6.73 3.89
N GLN A 76 1.03 -6.62 5.00
CA GLN A 76 0.78 -7.37 6.22
C GLN A 76 -0.49 -6.89 6.92
N MET A 77 -0.65 -5.57 7.06
CA MET A 77 -1.81 -4.96 7.71
C MET A 77 -3.09 -5.02 6.88
N ALA A 78 -2.97 -5.14 5.56
CA ALA A 78 -4.09 -5.09 4.65
C ALA A 78 -4.05 -6.24 3.62
N PRO A 79 -4.12 -7.52 4.04
CA PRO A 79 -4.07 -8.66 3.11
C PRO A 79 -5.16 -8.57 2.03
N ALA A 80 -4.84 -8.95 0.80
CA ALA A 80 -5.80 -8.91 -0.31
C ALA A 80 -7.07 -9.73 0.01
N GLY A 81 -8.25 -9.14 -0.22
CA GLY A 81 -9.53 -9.80 0.06
C GLY A 81 -9.95 -9.83 1.55
N SER A 82 -9.13 -9.33 2.46
CA SER A 82 -9.47 -9.22 3.88
C SER A 82 -9.74 -7.77 4.30
N THR A 83 -10.76 -7.57 5.14
CA THR A 83 -10.99 -6.33 5.89
C THR A 83 -10.41 -6.38 7.30
N TYR A 84 -9.83 -7.51 7.68
CA TYR A 84 -9.10 -7.71 8.93
C TYR A 84 -7.60 -7.68 8.66
N GLY A 85 -6.87 -6.99 9.53
CA GLY A 85 -5.42 -6.85 9.53
C GLY A 85 -4.83 -7.41 10.81
#